data_AF-A0A401GFJ4-F1
#
_entry.id   AF-A0A401GFJ4-F1
#
_cell.length_a   1.000
_cell.length_b   1.000
_cell.length_c   1.000
_cell.angle_alpha   90.00
_cell.angle_beta   90.00
_cell.angle_gamma   90.00
#
_symmetry.space_group_name_H-M   'P 1'
#
loop_
_entity.id
_entity.type
_entity.pdbx_description
1 polymer ?
#
loop_
_entity_poly.entity_id
_entity_poly.type
_entity_poly.pdbx_seq_one_letter_code
_entity_poly.pdbx_strand_id
1 'polypeptide(L)'
;MDTLLYKASGKSQELVQEAIQKAGGAKKELEELIPSDLMGYKDVFEKKAAEWFPSSRAWDHAINLKPEFVPKDCKIYPLSPKEQTALDEFLDENT
;
A
#
# COMPACT_ATOMS: atom_id res chain seq x y z
N MET A 1 8.79 -12.32 9.70
CA MET A 1 10.18 -12.58 9.27
C MET A 1 10.11 -12.73 7.77
N ASP A 2 10.12 -11.63 7.01
CA ASP A 2 10.16 -11.70 5.55
C ASP A 2 11.02 -10.55 5.05
N THR A 3 12.26 -10.90 4.72
CA THR A 3 13.23 -10.00 4.12
C THR A 3 12.88 -9.82 2.65
N LEU A 4 12.39 -8.63 2.27
CA LEU A 4 12.28 -8.24 0.87
C LEU A 4 13.69 -7.99 0.30
N LEU A 5 14.39 -9.06 -0.07
CA LEU A 5 15.60 -9.02 -0.87
C LEU A 5 15.21 -8.80 -2.33
N TYR A 6 15.14 -7.54 -2.75
CA TYR A 6 15.16 -7.21 -4.17
C TYR A 6 16.42 -7.83 -4.80
N LYS A 7 16.24 -8.67 -5.82
CA LYS A 7 17.36 -9.24 -6.57
C LYS A 7 18.02 -8.12 -7.38
N ALA A 8 19.25 -7.75 -7.03
CA ALA A 8 19.95 -6.66 -7.69
C ALA A 8 20.13 -6.98 -9.19
N SER A 9 19.64 -6.08 -10.03
CA SER A 9 19.71 -6.22 -11.50
C SER A 9 20.68 -5.21 -12.14
N GLY A 10 21.25 -4.29 -11.37
CA GLY A 10 22.17 -3.28 -11.89
C GLY A 10 23.04 -2.63 -10.81
N LYS A 11 24.18 -2.05 -11.22
CA LYS A 11 25.20 -1.45 -10.33
C LYS A 11 24.66 -0.42 -9.34
N SER A 12 23.65 0.35 -9.74
CA SER A 12 22.99 1.31 -8.84
C SER A 12 22.29 0.61 -7.66
N GLN A 13 21.72 -0.58 -7.88
CA GLN A 13 21.06 -1.37 -6.84
C GLN A 13 22.07 -2.02 -5.89
N GLU A 14 23.22 -2.46 -6.41
CA GLU A 14 24.32 -3.00 -5.61
C GLU A 14 24.88 -1.95 -4.63
N LEU A 15 25.10 -0.72 -5.10
CA LEU A 15 25.57 0.39 -4.26
C LEU A 15 24.58 0.74 -3.14
N VAL A 16 23.27 0.68 -3.43
CA VAL A 16 22.23 0.89 -2.42
C VAL A 16 22.24 -0.23 -1.38
N GLN A 17 22.42 -1.49 -1.81
CA GLN A 17 22.54 -2.64 -0.89
C GLN A 17 23.81 -2.58 -0.03
N GLU A 18 24.94 -2.20 -0.60
CA GLU A 18 26.20 -2.03 0.12
C GLU A 18 26.10 -0.87 1.13
N ALA A 19 25.44 0.24 0.77
CA ALA A 19 25.17 1.34 1.70
C ALA A 19 24.25 0.91 2.85
N ILE A 20 23.22 0.10 2.58
CA ILE A 20 22.32 -0.47 3.60
C ILE A 20 23.07 -1.45 4.53
N GLN A 21 23.96 -2.29 3.98
CA GLN A 21 24.80 -3.22 4.74
C GLN A 21 25.84 -2.48 5.58
N LYS A 22 26.49 -1.44 5.02
CA LYS A 22 27.50 -0.60 5.68
C LYS A 22 26.91 0.32 6.75
N ALA A 23 25.64 0.71 6.61
CA ALA A 23 24.87 1.36 7.67
C ALA A 23 24.48 0.39 8.81
N GLY A 24 24.93 -0.87 8.76
CA GLY A 24 24.83 -1.82 9.85
C GLY A 24 23.40 -2.20 10.18
N GLY A 25 22.50 -2.32 9.18
CA GLY A 25 21.15 -2.87 9.37
C GLY A 25 20.38 -2.32 10.57
N ALA A 26 20.70 -1.10 11.00
CA ALA A 26 20.07 -0.49 12.15
C ALA A 26 18.66 -0.14 11.70
N LYS A 27 17.68 -0.87 12.22
CA LYS A 27 16.29 -0.45 12.23
C LYS A 27 16.26 0.83 13.05
N LYS A 28 16.55 1.96 12.41
CA LYS A 28 16.34 3.27 13.02
C LYS A 28 14.87 3.34 13.33
N GLU A 29 14.55 3.66 14.57
CA GLU A 29 13.17 3.83 15.00
C GLU A 29 12.53 4.91 14.13
N LEU A 30 11.23 4.78 13.85
CA LEU A 30 10.50 5.66 12.93
C LEU A 30 10.70 7.15 13.31
N GLU A 31 10.82 7.41 14.61
CA GLU A 31 11.04 8.73 15.23
C GLU A 31 12.39 9.36 14.89
N GLU A 32 13.43 8.56 14.60
CA GLU A 32 14.75 9.07 14.20
C GLU A 32 14.82 9.38 12.70
N LEU A 33 13.93 8.76 11.91
CA LEU A 33 13.85 8.95 10.46
C LEU A 33 12.96 10.12 10.07
N ILE A 34 11.95 10.43 10.90
CA ILE A 34 11.02 11.53 10.65
C ILE A 34 11.70 12.86 11.04
N PRO A 35 11.79 13.83 10.11
CA PRO A 35 12.23 15.18 10.43
C PRO A 35 11.37 15.80 11.55
N SER A 36 11.97 16.61 12.43
CA SER A 36 11.30 17.23 13.58
C SER A 36 9.99 17.93 13.22
N ASP A 37 9.93 18.56 12.05
CA ASP A 37 8.78 19.33 11.57
C ASP A 37 7.59 18.44 11.19
N LEU A 38 7.85 17.17 10.90
CA LEU A 38 6.87 16.18 10.47
C LEU A 38 6.52 15.19 11.59
N MET A 39 7.11 15.33 12.78
CA MET A 39 6.86 14.46 13.93
C MET A 39 5.36 14.44 14.33
N GLY A 40 4.63 15.53 14.06
CA GLY A 40 3.19 15.62 14.29
C GLY A 40 2.34 14.73 13.36
N TYR A 41 2.91 14.21 12.27
CA TYR A 41 2.26 13.33 11.29
C TYR A 41 2.83 11.91 11.35
N LYS A 42 3.35 11.50 12.51
CA LYS A 42 3.96 10.18 12.71
C LYS A 42 3.05 9.04 12.26
N ASP A 43 1.74 9.19 12.46
CA ASP A 43 0.69 8.27 12.03
C ASP A 43 0.73 7.99 10.52
N VAL A 44 1.01 8.99 9.68
CA VAL A 44 1.12 8.83 8.22
C VAL A 44 2.30 7.92 7.82
N PHE A 45 3.34 7.88 8.65
CA PHE A 45 4.53 7.07 8.41
C PHE A 45 4.42 5.67 9.01
N GLU A 46 3.43 5.42 9.87
CA GLU A 46 3.18 4.10 10.43
C GLU A 46 2.51 3.20 9.38
N LYS A 47 3.20 2.12 8.99
CA LYS A 47 2.75 1.20 7.92
C LYS A 47 1.29 0.76 8.07
N LYS A 48 0.86 0.41 9.30
CA LYS A 48 -0.52 -0.01 9.58
C LYS A 48 -1.55 1.09 9.33
N ALA A 49 -1.23 2.32 9.71
CA ALA A 49 -2.12 3.46 9.49
C ALA A 49 -2.11 3.91 8.03
N ALA A 50 -0.97 3.79 7.34
CA ALA A 50 -0.84 4.12 5.92
C ALA A 50 -1.51 3.09 4.99
N GLU A 51 -1.67 1.84 5.41
CA GLU A 51 -2.40 0.80 4.67
C GLU A 51 -3.91 1.06 4.66
N TRP A 52 -4.45 1.80 5.64
CA TRP A 52 -5.88 2.03 5.77
C TRP A 52 -6.30 3.36 5.14
N PHE A 53 -7.51 3.38 4.57
CA PHE A 53 -8.08 4.64 4.10
C PHE A 53 -8.33 5.59 5.28
N PRO A 54 -8.10 6.91 5.09
CA PRO A 54 -8.50 7.88 6.09
C PRO A 54 -10.02 7.84 6.28
N SER A 55 -10.47 8.30 7.44
CA SER A 55 -11.90 8.44 7.72
C SER A 55 -12.58 9.33 6.69
N SER A 56 -13.86 9.04 6.40
CA SER A 56 -14.63 9.83 5.45
C SER A 56 -14.73 11.29 5.89
N ARG A 57 -14.62 12.18 4.91
CA ARG A 57 -14.55 13.63 5.09
C ARG A 57 -15.73 14.31 4.38
N ALA A 58 -16.09 15.52 4.84
CA ALA A 58 -17.20 16.28 4.27
C ALA A 58 -16.97 16.70 2.80
N TRP A 59 -15.73 16.64 2.32
CA TRP A 59 -15.34 16.93 0.94
C TRP A 59 -15.06 15.67 0.11
N ASP A 60 -15.38 14.48 0.64
CA ASP A 60 -15.36 13.27 -0.18
C ASP A 60 -16.38 13.41 -1.31
N HIS A 61 -16.00 12.99 -2.51
CA HIS A 61 -16.86 13.09 -3.67
C HIS A 61 -18.00 12.06 -3.59
N ALA A 62 -19.21 12.54 -3.37
CA ALA A 62 -20.42 11.72 -3.46
C ALA A 62 -20.80 11.43 -4.93
N ILE A 63 -21.21 10.20 -5.21
CA ILE A 63 -21.78 9.82 -6.50
C ILE A 63 -23.28 10.14 -6.48
N ASN A 64 -23.65 11.29 -7.04
CA ASN A 64 -25.06 11.71 -7.14
C ASN A 64 -25.76 10.97 -8.29
N LEU A 65 -26.68 10.08 -7.95
CA LEU A 65 -27.47 9.33 -8.92
C LEU A 65 -28.67 10.15 -9.41
N LYS A 66 -29.12 9.87 -10.64
CA LYS A 66 -30.39 10.44 -11.16
C LYS A 66 -31.58 9.80 -10.43
N PRO A 67 -32.71 10.51 -10.23
CA PRO A 67 -33.90 9.95 -9.58
C PRO A 67 -34.48 8.72 -10.29
N GLU A 68 -34.27 8.61 -11.60
CA GLU A 68 -34.74 7.50 -12.44
C GLU A 68 -33.75 6.33 -12.50
N PHE A 69 -32.64 6.39 -11.75
CA PHE A 69 -31.62 5.36 -11.79
C PHE A 69 -32.14 4.06 -11.20
N VAL A 70 -32.10 2.99 -12.01
CA VAL A 70 -32.35 1.63 -11.57
C VAL A 70 -31.02 0.88 -11.61
N PRO A 71 -30.55 0.32 -10.47
CA PRO A 71 -29.36 -0.52 -10.45
C PRO A 71 -29.49 -1.67 -11.46
N LYS A 72 -28.48 -1.85 -12.30
CA LYS A 72 -28.43 -2.96 -13.24
C LYS A 72 -27.39 -3.96 -12.77
N ASP A 73 -27.85 -5.17 -12.51
CA ASP A 73 -26.96 -6.30 -12.29
C ASP A 73 -26.43 -6.76 -13.65
N CYS A 74 -25.14 -6.49 -13.89
CA CYS A 74 -24.46 -6.85 -15.12
C CYS A 74 -23.58 -8.08 -14.85
N LYS A 75 -23.65 -9.08 -15.74
CA LYS A 75 -22.79 -10.26 -15.64
C LYS A 75 -21.32 -9.85 -15.72
N ILE A 76 -20.54 -10.30 -14.74
CA ILE A 76 -19.08 -10.21 -14.77
C ILE A 76 -18.58 -11.12 -15.89
N TYR A 77 -17.62 -10.64 -16.68
CA TYR A 77 -16.96 -11.50 -17.67
C TYR A 77 -16.25 -12.65 -16.95
N PRO A 78 -16.38 -13.90 -17.43
CA PRO A 78 -15.72 -15.01 -16.77
C PRO A 78 -14.21 -14.79 -16.80
N LEU A 79 -13.60 -14.80 -15.62
CA LEU A 79 -12.15 -14.79 -15.47
C LEU A 79 -11.61 -16.19 -15.78
N SER A 80 -10.37 -16.25 -16.28
CA SER A 80 -9.66 -17.53 -16.36
C SER A 80 -9.37 -18.05 -14.94
N PRO A 81 -9.17 -19.37 -14.74
CA PRO A 81 -8.92 -19.92 -13.41
C PRO A 81 -7.75 -19.26 -12.68
N LYS A 82 -6.69 -18.88 -13.41
CA LYS A 82 -5.53 -18.20 -12.85
C LYS A 82 -5.85 -16.78 -12.39
N GLU A 83 -6.64 -16.04 -13.15
CA GLU A 83 -7.07 -14.69 -12.78
C GLU A 83 -8.02 -14.71 -11.59
N GLN A 84 -8.92 -15.70 -11.53
CA GLN A 84 -9.81 -15.88 -10.39
C GLN A 84 -9.02 -16.17 -9.12
N THR A 85 -8.05 -17.09 -9.15
CA THR A 85 -7.19 -17.37 -7.98
C THR A 85 -6.44 -16.13 -7.52
N ALA A 86 -5.86 -15.36 -8.44
CA ALA A 86 -5.15 -14.13 -8.08
C ALA A 86 -6.10 -13.06 -7.49
N LEU A 87 -7.34 -12.98 -7.98
CA LEU A 87 -8.37 -12.11 -7.41
C LEU A 87 -8.75 -12.56 -6.01
N ASP A 88 -9.00 -13.85 -5.80
CA ASP A 88 -9.39 -14.41 -4.51
C ASP A 88 -8.28 -14.20 -3.47
N GLU A 89 -7.01 -14.47 -3.82
CA GLU A 89 -5.84 -14.18 -2.99
C GLU A 89 -5.76 -12.69 -2.60
N PHE A 90 -5.97 -11.80 -3.57
CA PHE A 90 -5.94 -10.35 -3.31
C PHE A 90 -7.08 -9.90 -2.38
N LEU A 91 -8.28 -10.46 -2.54
CA LEU A 91 -9.41 -10.14 -1.68
C LEU A 91 -9.15 -10.60 -0.25
N ASP A 92 -8.69 -11.84 -0.05
CA ASP A 92 -8.38 -12.38 1.28
C ASP A 92 -7.29 -11.59 2.01
N GLU A 93 -6.29 -11.06 1.29
CA GLU A 93 -5.23 -10.23 1.86
C GLU A 93 -5.69 -8.84 2.33
N ASN A 94 -6.74 -8.29 1.71
CA ASN A 94 -7.15 -6.89 1.88
C ASN A 94 -8.57 -6.71 2.47
N THR A 95 -9.27 -7.79 2.80
CA THR A 95 -10.45 -7.77 3.68
C THR A 95 -10.09 -7.54 5.14
#